data_AF-A0A0G2GQM6-F1
#
_entry.id   AF-A0A0G2GQM6-F1
#
_cell.length_a   1.000
_cell.length_b   1.000
_cell.length_c   1.000
_cell.angle_alpha   90.00
_cell.angle_beta   90.00
_cell.angle_gamma   90.00
#
_symmetry.space_group_name_H-M   'P 1'
#
loop_
_entity.id
_entity.type
_entity.pdbx_description
1 polymer ?
#
loop_
_entity_poly.entity_id
_entity_poly.type
_entity_poly.pdbx_seq_one_letter_code
_entity_poly.pdbx_strand_id
1 'polypeptide(L)'
;MDIEHQRDPFSPKHTPKDRLKQPPLLTDTVPGHFKKIVDAHGDRTAIKTPEPETYIQWTQQKSEQPSQGPPRINVPIFKDITDDLSARKFSSQKIPSLEQVILVENSGGGVESDQFQPFVPFTALLESSLTDNEFVPTSALDPYDIVNIQFTSGTTSMPKAAWEAFSPSATLEAVVAERGTALYGVPTMFISELDHLAFSPVGKFPPDGFASLRTGIAAGSPIAAALMRKLHRIFNLTELTICYGMTETSPVSFMTTTDDPMDKRVNSVGRLMPHVRGKIVDPHDRSRILQVGERGELAVSGYLTMQGYWNDEKRTSDVLVKDESIKEGDYQFWMHTGDEALMDEEGYVRITGRIKDLIIRGGENIHPGEIENCLLSHAAVSDASVVGLKDYKYGEEVAAFVILQNSKKPRVLEDSSAIDILMRDFEARRVATTLREHVAKHLSRHLVPKRFFFVDDYPKTASGKVQKYKLREMGEALLG
;
A
#
# COMPACT_ATOMS: atom_id res chain seq x y z
N MET A 1 -58.49 19.63 47.73
CA MET A 1 -57.59 20.51 46.95
C MET A 1 -56.28 19.76 46.83
N ASP A 2 -56.05 19.26 45.61
CA ASP A 2 -54.80 18.97 44.87
C ASP A 2 -53.46 19.08 45.63
N ILE A 3 -52.41 18.29 45.39
CA ILE A 3 -51.80 17.96 44.09
C ILE A 3 -51.04 16.61 44.16
N GLU A 4 -50.98 15.98 42.99
CA GLU A 4 -50.43 14.70 42.55
C GLU A 4 -48.90 14.45 42.59
N HIS A 5 -48.59 13.14 42.62
CA HIS A 5 -47.54 12.37 41.88
C HIS A 5 -46.03 12.57 42.23
N GLN A 6 -45.17 11.55 42.29
CA GLN A 6 -45.23 10.16 41.79
C GLN A 6 -44.22 9.21 42.51
N ARG A 7 -44.46 7.91 42.36
CA ARG A 7 -43.89 6.77 43.11
C ARG A 7 -42.54 6.27 42.56
N ASP A 8 -41.65 5.92 43.47
CA ASP A 8 -40.63 4.86 43.33
C ASP A 8 -41.21 3.59 43.97
N PRO A 9 -41.30 2.46 43.24
CA PRO A 9 -40.92 1.22 43.92
C PRO A 9 -40.47 0.03 43.03
N PHE A 10 -39.63 -0.81 43.63
CA PHE A 10 -39.48 -2.27 43.47
C PHE A 10 -38.31 -2.83 42.63
N SER A 11 -37.24 -3.21 43.36
CA SER A 11 -36.55 -4.51 43.23
C SER A 11 -37.44 -5.61 43.88
N PRO A 12 -37.42 -6.95 43.56
CA PRO A 12 -36.21 -7.81 43.50
C PRO A 12 -36.22 -9.13 42.66
N LYS A 13 -35.01 -9.72 42.51
CA LYS A 13 -34.60 -11.16 42.43
C LYS A 13 -35.14 -12.13 41.34
N HIS A 14 -34.24 -12.63 40.47
CA HIS A 14 -33.98 -14.07 40.21
C HIS A 14 -32.80 -14.30 39.23
N THR A 15 -31.90 -15.25 39.54
CA THR A 15 -30.97 -15.97 38.62
C THR A 15 -31.41 -17.45 38.60
N PRO A 16 -30.93 -18.36 37.70
CA PRO A 16 -30.03 -18.24 36.52
C PRO A 16 -30.56 -18.97 35.25
N LYS A 17 -29.92 -18.77 34.08
CA LYS A 17 -29.66 -19.84 33.07
C LYS A 17 -28.80 -19.35 31.91
N ASP A 18 -27.76 -20.12 31.64
CA ASP A 18 -26.86 -20.01 30.49
C ASP A 18 -27.60 -19.87 29.16
N ARG A 19 -27.31 -18.78 28.45
CA ARG A 19 -27.29 -18.75 26.98
C ARG A 19 -26.07 -17.96 26.56
N LEU A 20 -25.05 -18.69 26.11
CA LEU A 20 -23.99 -18.17 25.26
C LEU A 20 -24.64 -17.40 24.10
N LYS A 21 -24.63 -16.08 24.17
CA LYS A 21 -24.99 -15.23 23.04
C LYS A 21 -23.77 -15.21 22.12
N GLN A 22 -23.93 -15.72 20.90
CA GLN A 22 -22.97 -15.50 19.82
C GLN A 22 -22.78 -13.98 19.62
N PRO A 23 -21.54 -13.50 19.37
CA PRO A 23 -21.31 -12.10 19.04
C PRO A 23 -22.03 -11.74 17.73
N PRO A 24 -22.56 -10.50 17.59
CA PRO A 24 -23.38 -10.12 16.45
C PRO A 24 -22.57 -10.06 15.15
N LEU A 25 -23.16 -10.55 14.05
CA LEU A 25 -22.71 -10.31 12.68
C LEU A 25 -23.04 -8.86 12.27
N LEU A 26 -22.07 -8.15 11.71
CA LEU A 26 -22.21 -6.80 11.14
C LEU A 26 -22.95 -6.87 9.80
N THR A 27 -24.29 -6.89 9.79
CA THR A 27 -25.06 -6.82 8.53
C THR A 27 -26.01 -5.64 8.41
N ASP A 28 -26.28 -4.86 9.46
CA ASP A 28 -27.37 -3.88 9.40
C ASP A 28 -26.99 -2.45 9.84
N THR A 29 -26.10 -1.79 9.10
CA THR A 29 -26.04 -0.31 9.07
C THR A 29 -25.54 0.19 7.72
N VAL A 30 -26.44 0.37 6.76
CA VAL A 30 -26.21 1.26 5.61
C VAL A 30 -26.83 2.62 5.97
N PRO A 31 -26.05 3.68 6.21
CA PRO A 31 -26.61 5.01 6.45
C PRO A 31 -27.29 5.54 5.18
N GLY A 32 -28.50 6.10 5.32
CA GLY A 32 -29.35 6.61 4.23
C GLY A 32 -28.81 7.83 3.45
N HIS A 33 -27.52 8.16 3.54
CA HIS A 33 -26.92 9.33 2.90
C HIS A 33 -26.63 9.15 1.41
N PHE A 34 -26.64 7.93 0.88
CA PHE A 34 -26.40 7.66 -0.55
C PHE A 34 -27.63 7.83 -1.47
N LYS A 35 -28.80 8.16 -0.91
CA LYS A 35 -30.03 8.32 -1.70
C LYS A 35 -30.19 9.69 -2.41
N LYS A 36 -29.23 10.61 -2.28
CA LYS A 36 -29.35 12.00 -2.77
C LYS A 36 -28.34 12.43 -3.86
N ILE A 37 -27.45 11.56 -4.33
CA ILE A 37 -26.48 11.92 -5.39
C ILE A 37 -27.04 11.66 -6.80
N VAL A 38 -28.22 11.06 -6.92
CA VAL A 38 -28.87 10.79 -8.21
C VAL A 38 -30.25 11.44 -8.22
N ASP A 39 -30.29 12.77 -8.31
CA ASP A 39 -31.29 13.54 -9.07
C ASP A 39 -31.07 15.05 -8.85
N ALA A 40 -30.48 15.71 -9.84
CA ALA A 40 -30.63 17.14 -10.10
C ALA A 40 -30.13 17.43 -11.52
N HIS A 41 -30.91 17.02 -12.52
CA HIS A 41 -30.75 17.53 -13.88
C HIS A 41 -31.20 18.99 -13.97
N GLY A 42 -30.50 19.78 -14.81
CA GLY A 42 -31.18 20.83 -15.57
C GLY A 42 -30.46 22.15 -15.74
N ASP A 43 -29.26 22.18 -16.31
CA ASP A 43 -28.97 23.21 -17.34
C ASP A 43 -27.75 22.80 -18.19
N ARG A 44 -27.94 22.70 -19.50
CA ARG A 44 -26.87 22.50 -20.48
C ARG A 44 -26.67 23.82 -21.21
N THR A 45 -25.84 24.70 -20.66
CA THR A 45 -25.24 25.80 -21.41
C THR A 45 -23.76 25.51 -21.61
N ALA A 46 -23.35 25.54 -22.89
CA ALA A 46 -22.04 25.14 -23.36
C ALA A 46 -20.91 25.94 -22.71
N ILE A 47 -20.00 25.25 -22.02
CA ILE A 47 -18.69 25.79 -21.70
C ILE A 47 -17.91 25.78 -23.03
N LYS A 48 -17.63 26.98 -23.56
CA LYS A 48 -16.73 27.14 -24.71
C LYS A 48 -15.35 26.62 -24.32
N THR A 49 -14.88 25.59 -25.03
CA THR A 49 -13.49 25.15 -25.05
C THR A 49 -12.61 26.29 -25.58
N PRO A 50 -11.49 26.63 -24.92
CA PRO A 50 -10.46 27.47 -25.51
C PRO A 50 -9.74 26.70 -26.64
N GLU A 51 -9.29 27.45 -27.64
CA GLU A 51 -8.63 27.01 -28.88
C GLU A 51 -7.35 26.15 -28.66
N PRO A 52 -7.01 25.25 -29.59
CA PRO A 52 -5.93 24.29 -29.47
C PRO A 52 -4.59 24.85 -29.98
N GLU A 53 -3.83 25.56 -29.14
CA GLU A 53 -2.46 26.00 -29.49
C GLU A 53 -1.39 25.61 -28.46
N THR A 54 -1.51 24.48 -27.76
CA THR A 54 -0.40 24.03 -26.88
C THR A 54 -0.23 22.53 -26.85
N TYR A 55 0.17 21.93 -27.97
CA TYR A 55 0.83 20.62 -27.94
C TYR A 55 2.27 20.82 -27.47
N ILE A 56 2.56 20.42 -26.23
CA ILE A 56 3.93 20.25 -25.74
C ILE A 56 4.48 18.98 -26.41
N GLN A 57 5.44 19.16 -27.32
CA GLN A 57 6.25 18.07 -27.88
C GLN A 57 7.02 17.38 -26.74
N TRP A 58 6.70 16.11 -26.49
CA TRP A 58 7.49 15.25 -25.62
C TRP A 58 8.72 14.74 -26.38
N THR A 59 9.88 15.37 -26.15
CA THR A 59 11.16 14.73 -26.45
C THR A 59 11.46 13.70 -25.37
N GLN A 60 11.56 12.44 -25.79
CA GLN A 60 11.97 11.29 -24.98
C GLN A 60 13.34 11.56 -24.31
N GLN A 61 13.33 11.97 -23.04
CA GLN A 61 14.55 11.97 -22.24
C GLN A 61 14.87 10.51 -21.87
N LYS A 62 15.96 9.98 -22.44
CA LYS A 62 16.53 8.68 -22.06
C LYS A 62 16.67 8.62 -20.53
N SER A 63 15.97 7.68 -19.90
CA SER A 63 16.18 7.36 -18.49
C SER A 63 17.56 6.72 -18.32
N GLU A 64 18.54 7.48 -17.82
CA GLU A 64 19.86 6.98 -17.43
C GLU A 64 19.84 6.27 -16.08
N GLN A 65 18.94 5.29 -15.90
CA GLN A 65 19.06 4.31 -14.82
C GLN A 65 19.20 2.92 -15.43
N PRO A 66 20.42 2.35 -15.45
CA PRO A 66 20.60 0.99 -15.95
C PRO A 66 19.88 0.02 -14.99
N SER A 67 18.92 -0.73 -15.54
CA SER A 67 18.37 -1.89 -14.84
C SER A 67 19.54 -2.81 -14.47
N GLN A 68 19.68 -3.11 -13.17
CA GLN A 68 20.68 -4.05 -12.66
C GLN A 68 20.33 -5.47 -13.11
N GLY A 69 20.78 -5.84 -14.32
CA GLY A 69 20.66 -7.18 -14.89
C GLY A 69 20.42 -7.16 -16.40
N PRO A 70 20.86 -8.20 -17.14
CA PRO A 70 20.52 -8.33 -18.55
C PRO A 70 18.99 -8.40 -18.72
N PRO A 71 18.41 -7.80 -19.79
CA PRO A 71 16.98 -7.85 -20.03
C PRO A 71 16.49 -9.30 -20.07
N ARG A 72 15.39 -9.58 -19.39
CA ARG A 72 14.78 -10.92 -19.44
C ARG A 72 14.30 -11.18 -20.86
N ILE A 73 14.77 -12.27 -21.44
CA ILE A 73 14.41 -12.68 -22.79
C ILE A 73 13.01 -13.31 -22.74
N ASN A 74 12.00 -12.59 -23.23
CA ASN A 74 10.60 -13.05 -23.26
C ASN A 74 10.28 -14.00 -24.44
N VAL A 75 11.27 -14.32 -25.29
CA VAL A 75 11.11 -15.22 -26.44
C VAL A 75 10.45 -16.57 -26.10
N PRO A 76 10.75 -17.24 -24.96
CA PRO A 76 10.06 -18.46 -24.59
C PRO A 76 8.55 -18.27 -24.41
N ILE A 77 8.11 -17.12 -23.87
CA ILE A 77 6.69 -16.78 -23.72
C ILE A 77 6.06 -16.55 -25.08
N PHE A 78 6.76 -15.87 -25.99
CA PHE A 78 6.26 -15.64 -27.35
C PHE A 78 6.05 -16.95 -28.12
N LYS A 79 7.00 -17.89 -28.02
CA LYS A 79 6.87 -19.24 -28.59
C LYS A 79 5.77 -20.08 -27.94
N ASP A 80 5.38 -19.75 -26.72
CA ASP A 80 4.28 -20.43 -26.03
C ASP A 80 2.91 -19.89 -26.48
N ILE A 81 2.85 -18.60 -26.82
CA ILE A 81 1.64 -17.90 -27.22
C ILE A 81 1.35 -18.05 -28.73
N THR A 82 2.37 -18.09 -29.60
CA THR A 82 2.21 -18.35 -31.04
C THR A 82 3.10 -19.49 -31.49
N ASP A 83 2.56 -20.37 -32.33
CA ASP A 83 3.29 -21.53 -32.86
C ASP A 83 4.33 -21.12 -33.91
N ASP A 84 4.18 -19.93 -34.52
CA ASP A 84 5.09 -19.39 -35.53
C ASP A 84 5.32 -17.88 -35.32
N LEU A 85 6.55 -17.52 -34.98
CA LEU A 85 6.98 -16.12 -34.78
C LEU A 85 7.32 -15.40 -36.09
N SER A 86 7.37 -16.11 -37.22
CA SER A 86 7.61 -15.53 -38.54
C SER A 86 6.33 -15.30 -39.35
N ALA A 87 5.20 -15.78 -38.86
CA ALA A 87 3.91 -15.64 -39.53
C ALA A 87 3.49 -14.17 -39.63
N ARG A 88 2.96 -13.76 -40.79
CA ARG A 88 2.45 -12.39 -41.01
C ARG A 88 1.19 -12.04 -40.22
N LYS A 89 0.47 -13.05 -39.74
CA LYS A 89 -0.76 -12.87 -38.97
C LYS A 89 -0.65 -13.67 -37.69
N PHE A 90 -0.93 -13.02 -36.57
CA PHE A 90 -1.00 -13.68 -35.28
C PHE A 90 -2.07 -14.76 -35.27
N SER A 91 -1.71 -15.94 -34.76
CA SER A 91 -2.66 -16.98 -34.38
C SER A 91 -2.11 -17.75 -33.20
N SER A 92 -3.01 -18.23 -32.33
CA SER A 92 -2.65 -19.05 -31.18
C SER A 92 -3.61 -20.21 -31.07
N GLN A 93 -3.10 -21.44 -31.10
CA GLN A 93 -3.92 -22.60 -30.75
C GLN A 93 -4.26 -22.64 -29.26
N LYS A 94 -3.36 -22.13 -28.40
CA LYS A 94 -3.55 -22.12 -26.95
C LYS A 94 -4.50 -21.02 -26.48
N ILE A 95 -4.54 -19.89 -27.20
CA ILE A 95 -5.36 -18.73 -26.85
C ILE A 95 -6.16 -18.28 -28.10
N PRO A 96 -7.20 -19.02 -28.53
CA PRO A 96 -7.90 -18.73 -29.78
C PRO A 96 -8.60 -17.37 -29.82
N SER A 97 -8.88 -16.78 -28.65
CA SER A 97 -9.48 -15.45 -28.50
C SER A 97 -8.48 -14.30 -28.55
N LEU A 98 -7.17 -14.58 -28.56
CA LEU A 98 -6.15 -13.54 -28.65
C LEU A 98 -5.98 -13.13 -30.12
N GLU A 99 -6.39 -11.90 -30.45
CA GLU A 99 -6.41 -11.43 -31.83
C GLU A 99 -5.13 -10.65 -32.20
N GLN A 100 -4.56 -9.94 -31.24
CA GLN A 100 -3.41 -9.06 -31.45
C GLN A 100 -2.47 -9.10 -30.23
N VAL A 101 -1.17 -8.99 -30.51
CA VAL A 101 -0.13 -8.83 -29.50
C VAL A 101 0.66 -7.58 -29.85
N ILE A 102 0.68 -6.62 -28.93
CA ILE A 102 1.39 -5.35 -29.09
C ILE A 102 2.76 -5.47 -28.44
N LEU A 103 3.82 -5.26 -29.21
CA LEU A 103 5.20 -5.35 -28.75
C LEU A 103 5.71 -3.95 -28.35
N VAL A 104 6.03 -3.78 -27.07
CA VAL A 104 6.73 -2.60 -26.55
C VAL A 104 8.20 -2.95 -26.44
N GLU A 105 9.03 -2.37 -27.31
CA GLU A 105 10.47 -2.59 -27.29
C GLU A 105 11.16 -1.65 -26.29
N ASN A 106 11.68 -2.22 -25.20
CA ASN A 106 12.50 -1.52 -24.22
C ASN A 106 13.91 -2.13 -24.09
N SER A 107 14.32 -2.92 -25.08
CA SER A 107 15.55 -3.74 -25.06
C SER A 107 16.84 -2.93 -25.26
N GLY A 108 16.74 -1.67 -25.69
CA GLY A 108 17.89 -0.86 -26.10
C GLY A 108 18.62 -1.40 -27.33
N GLY A 109 17.95 -2.21 -28.17
CA GLY A 109 18.53 -2.88 -29.35
C GLY A 109 19.16 -4.24 -29.05
N GLY A 110 18.99 -4.78 -27.84
CA GLY A 110 19.54 -6.09 -27.43
C GLY A 110 18.77 -7.30 -27.95
N VAL A 111 17.65 -7.10 -28.63
CA VAL A 111 16.83 -8.16 -29.24
C VAL A 111 16.40 -7.69 -30.62
N GLU A 112 16.67 -8.46 -31.67
CA GLU A 112 16.14 -8.17 -33.00
C GLU A 112 14.63 -8.41 -33.01
N SER A 113 13.82 -7.35 -32.91
CA SER A 113 12.36 -7.43 -32.91
C SER A 113 11.76 -7.83 -34.26
N ASP A 114 12.51 -7.65 -35.35
CA ASP A 114 12.11 -7.95 -36.73
C ASP A 114 11.77 -9.43 -36.95
N GLN A 115 12.24 -10.31 -36.07
CA GLN A 115 11.94 -11.74 -36.10
C GLN A 115 10.54 -12.08 -35.52
N PHE A 116 9.81 -11.11 -34.98
CA PHE A 116 8.46 -11.29 -34.39
C PHE A 116 7.38 -10.64 -35.26
N GLN A 117 7.32 -11.06 -36.52
CA GLN A 117 6.38 -10.57 -37.55
C GLN A 117 4.88 -10.60 -37.17
N PRO A 118 4.36 -11.55 -36.37
CA PRO A 118 2.94 -11.57 -36.04
C PRO A 118 2.57 -10.52 -34.98
N PHE A 119 3.54 -9.85 -34.35
CA PHE A 119 3.29 -8.86 -33.30
C PHE A 119 3.32 -7.45 -33.89
N VAL A 120 2.45 -6.59 -33.37
CA VAL A 120 2.33 -5.18 -33.80
C VAL A 120 3.30 -4.34 -32.98
N PRO A 121 4.30 -3.67 -33.58
CA PRO A 121 5.14 -2.74 -32.85
C PRO A 121 4.29 -1.62 -32.27
N PHE A 122 4.52 -1.25 -31.00
CA PHE A 122 3.78 -0.17 -30.35
C PHE A 122 3.91 1.16 -31.12
N THR A 123 5.05 1.42 -31.77
CA THR A 123 5.26 2.59 -32.62
C THR A 123 4.29 2.69 -33.80
N ALA A 124 3.86 1.56 -34.36
CA ALA A 124 2.87 1.54 -35.46
C ALA A 124 1.48 2.04 -34.99
N LEU A 125 1.14 1.86 -33.71
CA LEU A 125 -0.08 2.41 -33.12
C LEU A 125 0.02 3.91 -32.90
N LEU A 126 1.21 4.43 -32.60
CA LEU A 126 1.47 5.87 -32.49
C LEU A 126 1.47 6.56 -33.86
N GLU A 127 2.04 5.93 -34.88
CA GLU A 127 2.07 6.48 -36.25
C GLU A 127 0.68 6.51 -36.90
N SER A 128 -0.17 5.52 -36.62
CA SER A 128 -1.56 5.52 -37.09
C SER A 128 -2.44 6.57 -36.40
N SER A 129 -2.08 7.00 -35.19
CA SER A 129 -2.78 8.06 -34.44
C SER A 129 -2.26 9.47 -34.75
N LEU A 130 -1.18 9.60 -35.54
CA LEU A 130 -0.68 10.87 -36.10
C LEU A 130 -1.35 11.24 -37.44
N THR A 131 -2.17 10.36 -38.01
CA THR A 131 -3.12 10.77 -39.06
C THR A 131 -4.36 11.39 -38.39
N ASP A 132 -4.87 12.50 -38.92
CA ASP A 132 -5.96 13.37 -38.41
C ASP A 132 -7.32 12.70 -38.08
N ASN A 133 -7.37 11.38 -37.94
CA ASN A 133 -8.56 10.67 -37.49
C ASN A 133 -8.62 10.69 -35.97
N GLU A 134 -9.36 11.68 -35.46
CA GLU A 134 -9.93 11.65 -34.11
C GLU A 134 -10.53 10.25 -33.87
N PHE A 135 -10.09 9.56 -32.81
CA PHE A 135 -10.66 8.26 -32.45
C PHE A 135 -12.12 8.47 -32.04
N VAL A 136 -13.05 8.17 -32.95
CA VAL A 136 -14.48 8.19 -32.68
C VAL A 136 -14.91 6.77 -32.29
N PRO A 137 -15.31 6.52 -31.02
CA PRO A 137 -15.83 5.23 -30.61
C PRO A 137 -17.01 4.83 -31.51
N THR A 138 -16.94 3.67 -32.13
CA THR A 138 -17.99 3.16 -33.04
C THR A 138 -19.28 2.77 -32.32
N SER A 139 -19.25 2.67 -30.99
CA SER A 139 -20.41 2.41 -30.13
C SER A 139 -20.16 2.87 -28.69
N ALA A 140 -21.22 3.04 -27.92
CA ALA A 140 -21.13 3.24 -26.47
C ALA A 140 -20.70 1.92 -25.81
N LEU A 141 -19.91 2.02 -24.73
CA LEU A 141 -19.51 0.85 -23.93
C LEU A 141 -20.74 0.15 -23.33
N ASP A 142 -20.76 -1.18 -23.43
CA ASP A 142 -21.74 -2.04 -22.78
C ASP A 142 -21.36 -2.25 -21.30
N PRO A 143 -22.33 -2.32 -20.36
CA PRO A 143 -22.05 -2.58 -18.94
C PRO A 143 -21.29 -3.88 -18.65
N TYR A 144 -21.23 -4.82 -19.60
CA TYR A 144 -20.52 -6.10 -19.49
C TYR A 144 -19.20 -6.13 -20.28
N ASP A 145 -18.80 -5.02 -20.91
CA ASP A 145 -17.51 -4.93 -21.60
C ASP A 145 -16.35 -5.02 -20.60
N ILE A 146 -15.44 -5.97 -20.85
CA ILE A 146 -14.25 -6.17 -20.02
C ILE A 146 -13.11 -5.30 -20.56
N VAL A 147 -12.88 -4.16 -19.92
CA VAL A 147 -11.72 -3.29 -20.17
C VAL A 147 -10.59 -3.67 -19.21
N ASN A 148 -9.48 -4.20 -19.72
CA ASN A 148 -8.34 -4.58 -18.90
C ASN A 148 -7.28 -3.46 -18.87
N ILE A 149 -7.43 -2.56 -17.89
CA ILE A 149 -6.43 -1.57 -17.49
C ILE A 149 -6.33 -1.68 -15.96
N GLN A 150 -5.12 -1.66 -15.39
CA GLN A 150 -4.95 -1.67 -13.94
C GLN A 150 -5.38 -0.33 -13.34
N PHE A 151 -6.68 -0.21 -13.09
CA PHE A 151 -7.30 0.84 -12.29
C PHE A 151 -7.68 0.26 -10.93
N THR A 152 -7.38 1.00 -9.86
CA THR A 152 -8.24 0.96 -8.68
C THR A 152 -9.65 1.36 -9.13
N SER A 153 -10.59 0.42 -9.10
CA SER A 153 -11.95 0.60 -9.60
C SER A 153 -12.67 1.72 -8.84
N GLY A 154 -13.28 2.65 -9.59
CA GLY A 154 -14.09 3.74 -9.03
C GLY A 154 -13.94 5.14 -9.67
N THR A 155 -13.04 5.36 -10.64
CA THR A 155 -12.86 6.69 -11.25
C THR A 155 -13.47 6.79 -12.64
N THR A 156 -14.76 7.11 -12.71
CA THR A 156 -15.40 7.64 -13.93
C THR A 156 -15.08 9.12 -14.19
N SER A 157 -14.13 9.73 -13.48
CA SER A 157 -13.89 11.18 -13.61
C SER A 157 -12.51 11.72 -13.19
N MET A 158 -11.42 10.94 -13.21
CA MET A 158 -10.08 11.54 -12.98
C MET A 158 -8.98 10.95 -13.87
N PRO A 159 -8.28 11.75 -14.69
CA PRO A 159 -7.03 11.33 -15.30
C PRO A 159 -5.99 11.10 -14.19
N LYS A 160 -5.46 9.87 -14.13
CA LYS A 160 -4.36 9.51 -13.21
C LYS A 160 -3.07 9.55 -14.02
N ALA A 161 -2.13 10.40 -13.63
CA ALA A 161 -0.76 10.30 -14.12
C ALA A 161 -0.09 9.09 -13.44
N ALA A 162 0.37 8.13 -14.25
CA ALA A 162 1.15 6.99 -13.79
C ALA A 162 2.55 7.09 -14.40
N TRP A 163 3.58 6.88 -13.60
CA TRP A 163 4.97 6.93 -14.04
C TRP A 163 5.58 5.53 -13.98
N GLU A 164 6.50 5.22 -14.91
CA GLU A 164 7.22 3.93 -14.92
C GLU A 164 8.13 3.76 -13.68
N ALA A 165 8.60 4.88 -13.13
CA ALA A 165 9.42 4.94 -11.91
C ALA A 165 9.10 6.21 -11.11
N PHE A 166 9.03 6.08 -9.77
CA PHE A 166 8.74 7.22 -8.91
C PHE A 166 9.88 8.26 -8.96
N SER A 167 9.51 9.53 -9.16
CA SER A 167 10.43 10.68 -9.09
C SER A 167 9.78 11.81 -8.28
N PRO A 168 10.33 12.19 -7.12
CA PRO A 168 9.73 13.24 -6.29
C PRO A 168 9.71 14.59 -7.00
N SER A 169 10.71 14.89 -7.85
CA SER A 169 10.75 16.13 -8.64
C SER A 169 9.61 16.17 -9.66
N ALA A 170 9.48 15.11 -10.47
CA ALA A 170 8.47 15.04 -11.53
C ALA A 170 7.06 15.03 -10.93
N THR A 171 6.85 14.33 -9.81
CA THR A 171 5.57 14.33 -9.10
C THR A 171 5.17 15.74 -8.66
N LEU A 172 6.07 16.48 -8.00
CA LEU A 172 5.77 17.84 -7.54
C LEU A 172 5.57 18.82 -8.69
N GLU A 173 6.39 18.71 -9.75
CA GLU A 173 6.24 19.53 -10.95
C GLU A 173 4.91 19.27 -11.65
N ALA A 174 4.49 18.01 -11.76
CA ALA A 174 3.19 17.63 -12.32
C ALA A 174 2.02 18.15 -11.47
N VAL A 175 2.13 18.06 -10.13
CA VAL A 175 1.10 18.63 -9.23
C VAL A 175 0.92 20.11 -9.48
N VAL A 176 2.01 20.87 -9.61
CA VAL A 176 1.94 22.32 -9.85
C VAL A 176 1.43 22.63 -11.25
N ALA A 177 1.98 21.98 -12.28
CA ALA A 177 1.63 22.21 -13.68
C ALA A 177 0.15 21.92 -13.97
N GLU A 178 -0.34 20.79 -13.47
CA GLU A 178 -1.69 20.29 -13.73
C GLU A 178 -2.70 20.68 -12.66
N ARG A 179 -2.28 21.46 -11.64
CA ARG A 179 -3.10 21.81 -10.48
C ARG A 179 -3.74 20.57 -9.84
N GLY A 180 -2.90 19.56 -9.58
CA GLY A 180 -3.31 18.30 -8.98
C GLY A 180 -4.15 18.54 -7.72
N THR A 181 -5.27 17.82 -7.60
CA THR A 181 -6.19 17.94 -6.46
C THR A 181 -6.08 16.80 -5.47
N ALA A 182 -5.55 15.66 -5.93
CA ALA A 182 -5.29 14.49 -5.14
C ALA A 182 -3.85 14.02 -5.32
N LEU A 183 -3.21 13.57 -4.24
CA LEU A 183 -1.89 12.94 -4.29
C LEU A 183 -1.92 11.58 -3.59
N TYR A 184 -1.52 10.54 -4.33
CA TYR A 184 -1.50 9.16 -3.85
C TYR A 184 -0.07 8.69 -3.67
N GLY A 185 0.20 8.00 -2.57
CA GLY A 185 1.55 7.52 -2.31
C GLY A 185 1.65 6.64 -1.08
N VAL A 186 2.83 6.07 -0.90
CA VAL A 186 3.22 5.43 0.36
C VAL A 186 4.02 6.43 1.21
N PRO A 187 4.14 6.26 2.54
CA PRO A 187 4.88 7.17 3.42
C PRO A 187 6.28 7.56 2.92
N THR A 188 7.03 6.63 2.31
CA THR A 188 8.38 6.92 1.80
C THR A 188 8.39 7.84 0.59
N MET A 189 7.36 7.81 -0.27
CA MET A 189 7.21 8.73 -1.40
C MET A 189 6.95 10.14 -0.88
N PHE A 190 6.00 10.29 0.04
CA PHE A 190 5.69 11.55 0.69
C PHE A 190 6.88 12.18 1.41
N ILE A 191 7.69 11.38 2.11
CA ILE A 191 8.94 11.85 2.73
C ILE A 191 9.90 12.34 1.64
N SER A 192 10.08 11.57 0.56
CA SER A 192 11.00 11.94 -0.53
C SER A 192 10.56 13.23 -1.24
N GLU A 193 9.27 13.44 -1.42
CA GLU A 193 8.69 14.68 -1.95
C GLU A 193 8.92 15.87 -1.00
N LEU A 194 8.65 15.70 0.29
CA LEU A 194 8.89 16.74 1.31
C LEU A 194 10.37 17.12 1.39
N ASP A 195 11.27 16.13 1.36
CA ASP A 195 12.71 16.36 1.35
C ASP A 195 13.14 17.06 0.05
N HIS A 196 12.66 16.61 -1.11
CA HIS A 196 12.95 17.26 -2.38
C HIS A 196 12.49 18.72 -2.39
N LEU A 197 11.30 19.01 -1.87
CA LEU A 197 10.81 20.38 -1.72
C LEU A 197 11.72 21.20 -0.79
N ALA A 198 12.12 20.64 0.36
CA ALA A 198 12.96 21.33 1.33
C ALA A 198 14.38 21.65 0.82
N PHE A 199 14.93 20.80 -0.07
CA PHE A 199 16.26 20.99 -0.66
C PHE A 199 16.23 21.65 -2.05
N SER A 200 15.05 21.98 -2.58
CA SER A 200 14.93 22.66 -3.86
C SER A 200 15.37 24.13 -3.77
N PRO A 201 15.92 24.70 -4.85
CA PRO A 201 16.23 26.12 -4.90
C PRO A 201 15.00 26.97 -4.57
N VAL A 202 15.22 28.04 -3.81
CA VAL A 202 14.16 29.01 -3.50
C VAL A 202 13.54 29.52 -4.81
N GLY A 203 12.21 29.45 -4.91
CA GLY A 203 11.48 29.86 -6.11
C GLY A 203 11.31 28.79 -7.18
N LYS A 204 11.86 27.57 -7.02
CA LYS A 204 11.59 26.45 -7.93
C LYS A 204 10.08 26.15 -8.02
N PHE A 205 9.40 26.16 -6.88
CA PHE A 205 7.96 25.98 -6.79
C PHE A 205 7.31 27.30 -6.34
N PRO A 206 6.16 27.69 -6.91
CA PRO A 206 5.44 28.88 -6.49
C PRO A 206 4.92 28.71 -5.05
N PRO A 207 4.78 29.79 -4.26
CA PRO A 207 4.30 29.71 -2.87
C PRO A 207 2.98 28.96 -2.69
N ASP A 208 2.06 29.13 -3.66
CA ASP A 208 0.74 28.49 -3.66
C ASP A 208 0.67 27.25 -4.56
N GLY A 209 1.83 26.71 -4.96
CA GLY A 209 1.90 25.62 -5.95
C GLY A 209 1.14 24.35 -5.57
N PHE A 210 0.92 24.14 -4.27
CA PHE A 210 0.20 22.97 -3.74
C PHE A 210 -1.19 23.32 -3.21
N ALA A 211 -1.69 24.54 -3.42
CA ALA A 211 -2.99 24.97 -2.89
C ALA A 211 -4.17 24.21 -3.52
N SER A 212 -4.02 23.65 -4.72
CA SER A 212 -5.04 22.83 -5.38
C SER A 212 -5.18 21.45 -4.75
N LEU A 213 -4.13 20.93 -4.11
CA LEU A 213 -4.20 19.67 -3.41
C LEU A 213 -5.18 19.80 -2.24
N ARG A 214 -6.03 18.80 -2.08
CA ARG A 214 -6.99 18.71 -0.97
C ARG A 214 -7.00 17.34 -0.32
N THR A 215 -6.87 16.28 -1.13
CA THR A 215 -7.10 14.90 -0.72
C THR A 215 -6.02 13.97 -1.23
N GLY A 216 -6.10 12.72 -0.84
CA GLY A 216 -5.14 11.71 -1.21
C GLY A 216 -5.45 10.39 -0.53
N ILE A 217 -4.63 9.41 -0.85
CA ILE A 217 -4.63 8.09 -0.24
C ILE A 217 -3.19 7.79 0.12
N ALA A 218 -2.96 7.56 1.41
CA ALA A 218 -1.75 6.94 1.92
C ALA A 218 -2.04 5.45 2.19
N ALA A 219 -1.23 4.57 1.61
CA ALA A 219 -1.45 3.13 1.70
C ALA A 219 -0.13 2.35 1.75
N GLY A 220 -0.22 1.03 1.94
CA GLY A 220 0.92 0.12 1.80
C GLY A 220 1.82 -0.01 3.04
N SER A 221 1.87 1.01 3.90
CA SER A 221 2.48 0.93 5.23
C SER A 221 1.85 1.96 6.20
N PRO A 222 2.00 1.78 7.52
CA PRO A 222 1.51 2.75 8.50
C PRO A 222 2.13 4.14 8.29
N ILE A 223 1.31 5.19 8.38
CA ILE A 223 1.79 6.57 8.32
C ILE A 223 2.02 7.11 9.72
N ALA A 224 3.20 7.68 9.98
CA ALA A 224 3.45 8.34 11.25
C ALA A 224 2.60 9.62 11.38
N ALA A 225 2.01 9.84 12.55
CA ALA A 225 1.20 11.03 12.86
C ALA A 225 1.92 12.35 12.51
N ALA A 226 3.24 12.39 12.73
CA ALA A 226 4.06 13.55 12.41
C ALA A 226 4.17 13.81 10.91
N LEU A 227 4.25 12.75 10.08
CA LEU A 227 4.23 12.87 8.64
C LEU A 227 2.87 13.35 8.15
N MET A 228 1.77 12.79 8.66
CA MET A 228 0.42 13.21 8.28
C MET A 228 0.18 14.70 8.57
N ARG A 229 0.63 15.21 9.73
CA ARG A 229 0.59 16.65 10.05
C ARG A 229 1.44 17.50 9.11
N LYS A 230 2.62 17.01 8.69
CA LYS A 230 3.46 17.71 7.71
C LYS A 230 2.76 17.79 6.35
N LEU A 231 2.17 16.70 5.88
CA LEU A 231 1.45 16.64 4.59
C LEU A 231 0.23 17.56 4.59
N HIS A 232 -0.54 17.57 5.67
CA HIS A 232 -1.66 18.50 5.85
C HIS A 232 -1.18 19.95 5.73
N ARG A 233 -0.09 20.32 6.43
CA ARG A 233 0.39 21.70 6.50
C ARG A 233 1.10 22.18 5.23
N ILE A 234 1.90 21.32 4.60
CA ILE A 234 2.79 21.70 3.49
C ILE A 234 2.12 21.49 2.14
N PHE A 235 1.40 20.38 1.96
CA PHE A 235 0.75 20.03 0.71
C PHE A 235 -0.78 20.22 0.74
N ASN A 236 -1.34 20.85 1.77
CA ASN A 236 -2.79 21.07 1.90
C ASN A 236 -3.63 19.78 1.84
N LEU A 237 -3.04 18.61 2.16
CA LEU A 237 -3.69 17.31 2.12
C LEU A 237 -4.57 17.08 3.36
N THR A 238 -5.54 17.97 3.57
CA THR A 238 -6.41 18.00 4.75
C THR A 238 -7.42 16.85 4.77
N GLU A 239 -7.80 16.37 3.59
CA GLU A 239 -8.68 15.24 3.32
C GLU A 239 -7.90 13.96 2.98
N LEU A 240 -6.64 13.84 3.41
CA LEU A 240 -5.86 12.60 3.24
C LEU A 240 -6.53 11.46 4.00
N THR A 241 -6.69 10.32 3.31
CA THR A 241 -7.28 9.09 3.82
C THR A 241 -6.26 7.96 3.84
N ILE A 242 -6.46 6.99 4.73
CA ILE A 242 -5.70 5.76 4.81
C ILE A 242 -6.55 4.62 4.31
N CYS A 243 -5.97 3.75 3.49
CA CYS A 243 -6.61 2.51 3.11
C CYS A 243 -5.71 1.31 3.40
N TYR A 244 -6.35 0.20 3.74
CA TYR A 244 -5.72 -1.09 3.92
C TYR A 244 -6.30 -2.10 2.95
N GLY A 245 -5.39 -2.93 2.46
CA GLY A 245 -5.67 -3.83 1.38
C GLY A 245 -4.49 -4.72 1.05
N MET A 246 -4.78 -5.80 0.34
CA MET A 246 -3.79 -6.69 -0.24
C MET A 246 -4.20 -7.04 -1.67
N THR A 247 -3.26 -7.57 -2.46
CA THR A 247 -3.53 -7.95 -3.85
C THR A 247 -4.70 -8.94 -3.93
N GLU A 248 -4.76 -9.85 -2.98
CA GLU A 248 -5.76 -10.90 -2.83
C GLU A 248 -7.15 -10.36 -2.45
N THR A 249 -7.28 -9.06 -2.15
CA THR A 249 -8.55 -8.38 -1.84
C THR A 249 -8.84 -7.20 -2.77
N SER A 250 -8.30 -7.22 -4.00
CA SER A 250 -8.61 -6.32 -5.13
C SER A 250 -8.96 -4.83 -4.85
N PRO A 251 -8.01 -4.00 -4.40
CA PRO A 251 -7.08 -4.29 -3.33
C PRO A 251 -7.62 -3.80 -1.97
N VAL A 252 -8.58 -2.87 -1.90
CA VAL A 252 -8.94 -2.15 -0.67
C VAL A 252 -10.09 -2.80 0.08
N SER A 253 -9.84 -3.22 1.31
CA SER A 253 -10.82 -3.84 2.21
C SER A 253 -11.31 -2.89 3.30
N PHE A 254 -10.43 -1.99 3.76
CA PHE A 254 -10.73 -1.00 4.79
C PHE A 254 -10.24 0.38 4.37
N MET A 255 -10.98 1.42 4.71
CA MET A 255 -10.61 2.79 4.39
C MET A 255 -11.18 3.78 5.41
N THR A 256 -10.39 4.80 5.74
CA THR A 256 -10.87 5.96 6.48
C THR A 256 -11.54 6.94 5.51
N THR A 257 -12.56 7.66 5.95
CA THR A 257 -13.22 8.70 5.17
C THR A 257 -12.65 10.09 5.48
N THR A 258 -12.95 11.09 4.64
CA THR A 258 -12.40 12.44 4.78
C THR A 258 -12.93 13.18 6.02
N ASP A 259 -14.11 12.78 6.49
CA ASP A 259 -14.80 13.26 7.70
C ASP A 259 -14.41 12.50 8.98
N ASP A 260 -13.63 11.41 8.88
CA ASP A 260 -13.15 10.71 10.06
C ASP A 260 -12.26 11.63 10.93
N PRO A 261 -12.36 11.53 12.27
CA PRO A 261 -11.48 12.26 13.17
C PRO A 261 -10.00 12.01 12.85
N MET A 262 -9.17 13.04 12.97
CA MET A 262 -7.74 12.95 12.66
C MET A 262 -7.05 11.81 13.43
N ASP A 263 -7.46 11.57 14.68
CA ASP A 263 -6.92 10.45 15.48
C ASP A 263 -7.19 9.09 14.83
N LYS A 264 -8.41 8.85 14.34
CA LYS A 264 -8.77 7.61 13.63
C LYS A 264 -8.03 7.50 12.30
N ARG A 265 -7.87 8.61 11.57
CA ARG A 265 -7.09 8.65 10.32
C ARG A 265 -5.61 8.37 10.51
N VAL A 266 -5.06 8.61 11.70
CA VAL A 266 -3.66 8.36 12.02
C VAL A 266 -3.46 6.95 12.59
N ASN A 267 -4.37 6.50 13.45
CA ASN A 267 -4.14 5.32 14.28
C ASN A 267 -4.86 4.05 13.81
N SER A 268 -5.69 4.16 12.77
CA SER A 268 -6.46 3.05 12.20
C SER A 268 -6.32 2.99 10.68
N VAL A 269 -6.76 1.89 10.10
CA VAL A 269 -6.92 1.72 8.65
C VAL A 269 -8.36 1.99 8.20
N GLY A 270 -9.17 2.57 9.09
CA GLY A 270 -10.56 2.88 8.82
C GLY A 270 -11.51 1.72 9.07
N ARG A 271 -12.66 1.77 8.40
CA ARG A 271 -13.76 0.81 8.50
C ARG A 271 -13.87 0.00 7.22
N LEU A 272 -14.67 -1.07 7.26
CA LEU A 272 -14.94 -1.92 6.10
C LEU A 272 -15.47 -1.09 4.91
N MET A 273 -14.98 -1.42 3.72
CA MET A 273 -15.55 -0.90 2.47
C MET A 273 -16.97 -1.46 2.24
N PRO A 274 -17.81 -0.77 1.44
CA PRO A 274 -19.15 -1.26 1.12
C PRO A 274 -19.13 -2.69 0.56
N HIS A 275 -20.09 -3.52 0.97
CA HIS A 275 -20.22 -4.93 0.54
C HIS A 275 -19.03 -5.83 0.89
N VAL A 276 -18.20 -5.42 1.86
CA VAL A 276 -17.10 -6.21 2.43
C VAL A 276 -17.47 -6.63 3.86
N ARG A 277 -17.11 -7.86 4.23
CA ARG A 277 -17.23 -8.41 5.58
C ARG A 277 -15.84 -8.61 6.17
N GLY A 278 -15.71 -8.38 7.47
CA GLY A 278 -14.46 -8.58 8.20
C GLY A 278 -14.72 -9.16 9.59
N LYS A 279 -13.79 -9.98 10.07
CA LYS A 279 -13.79 -10.50 11.44
C LYS A 279 -12.35 -10.65 11.95
N ILE A 280 -12.19 -10.56 13.27
CA ILE A 280 -10.93 -10.87 13.95
C ILE A 280 -11.06 -12.27 14.55
N VAL A 281 -10.14 -13.18 14.24
CA VAL A 281 -10.18 -14.57 14.70
C VAL A 281 -8.93 -14.93 15.49
N ASP A 282 -9.02 -15.96 16.34
CA ASP A 282 -7.86 -16.48 17.06
C ASP A 282 -6.84 -17.05 16.06
N PRO A 283 -5.57 -16.62 16.08
CA PRO A 283 -4.54 -17.13 15.18
C PRO A 283 -4.28 -18.64 15.31
N HIS A 284 -4.58 -19.22 16.49
CA HIS A 284 -4.41 -20.65 16.75
C HIS A 284 -5.67 -21.47 16.45
N ASP A 285 -6.84 -20.83 16.46
CA ASP A 285 -8.12 -21.42 16.14
C ASP A 285 -9.00 -20.43 15.35
N ARG A 286 -8.85 -20.47 14.03
CA ARG A 286 -9.56 -19.59 13.09
C ARG A 286 -11.09 -19.71 13.14
N SER A 287 -11.64 -20.75 13.78
CA SER A 287 -13.08 -20.90 13.98
C SER A 287 -13.62 -19.97 15.07
N ARG A 288 -12.74 -19.53 15.98
CA ARG A 288 -13.09 -18.67 17.11
C ARG A 288 -12.96 -17.20 16.72
N ILE A 289 -14.10 -16.52 16.63
CA ILE A 289 -14.18 -15.06 16.48
C ILE A 289 -13.87 -14.41 17.84
N LEU A 290 -12.96 -13.44 17.85
CA LEU A 290 -12.56 -12.70 19.04
C LEU A 290 -13.50 -11.51 19.32
N GLN A 291 -13.49 -11.03 20.55
CA GLN A 291 -14.28 -9.87 20.98
C GLN A 291 -13.66 -8.55 20.47
N VAL A 292 -14.46 -7.49 20.47
CA VAL A 292 -13.99 -6.13 20.21
C VAL A 292 -12.85 -5.77 21.18
N GLY A 293 -11.78 -5.17 20.65
CA GLY A 293 -10.57 -4.82 21.38
C GLY A 293 -9.54 -5.95 21.52
N GLU A 294 -9.90 -7.21 21.26
CA GLU A 294 -8.96 -8.33 21.27
C GLU A 294 -8.13 -8.37 19.99
N ARG A 295 -6.87 -8.83 20.11
CA ARG A 295 -5.93 -8.97 19.00
C ARG A 295 -6.03 -10.37 18.40
N GLY A 296 -6.12 -10.45 17.09
CA GLY A 296 -6.11 -11.71 16.36
C GLY A 296 -5.85 -11.52 14.87
N GLU A 297 -6.01 -12.59 14.10
CA GLU A 297 -5.86 -12.54 12.65
C GLU A 297 -7.08 -11.85 12.01
N LEU A 298 -6.82 -10.90 11.11
CA LEU A 298 -7.87 -10.31 10.28
C LEU A 298 -8.27 -11.29 9.17
N ALA A 299 -9.56 -11.58 9.07
CA ALA A 299 -10.15 -12.32 7.97
C ALA A 299 -11.18 -11.45 7.23
N VAL A 300 -11.12 -11.46 5.90
CA VAL A 300 -11.93 -10.60 5.02
C VAL A 300 -12.71 -11.45 4.03
N SER A 301 -13.95 -11.09 3.73
CA SER A 301 -14.79 -11.75 2.73
C SER A 301 -15.60 -10.73 1.95
N GLY A 302 -15.89 -11.01 0.67
CA GLY A 302 -16.71 -10.13 -0.16
C GLY A 302 -16.37 -10.29 -1.65
N TYR A 303 -16.94 -9.42 -2.48
CA TYR A 303 -16.70 -9.41 -3.93
C TYR A 303 -15.23 -9.19 -4.31
N LEU A 304 -14.47 -8.58 -3.41
CA LEU A 304 -13.08 -8.19 -3.60
C LEU A 304 -12.08 -9.33 -3.46
N THR A 305 -12.46 -10.47 -2.90
CA THR A 305 -11.52 -11.57 -2.67
C THR A 305 -11.14 -12.23 -3.99
N MET A 306 -9.85 -12.53 -4.16
CA MET A 306 -9.34 -13.24 -5.33
C MET A 306 -10.01 -14.60 -5.53
N GLN A 307 -9.89 -15.15 -6.74
CA GLN A 307 -10.30 -16.53 -7.03
C GLN A 307 -9.30 -17.56 -6.47
N GLY A 308 -8.02 -17.22 -6.42
CA GLY A 308 -6.96 -18.08 -5.92
C GLY A 308 -5.60 -17.74 -6.52
N TYR A 309 -4.57 -18.45 -6.05
CA TYR A 309 -3.23 -18.37 -6.63
C TYR A 309 -3.13 -19.29 -7.85
N TRP A 310 -2.51 -18.78 -8.91
CA TRP A 310 -2.33 -19.51 -10.17
C TRP A 310 -1.52 -20.80 -9.96
N ASN A 311 -2.08 -21.95 -10.34
CA ASN A 311 -1.49 -23.30 -10.21
C ASN A 311 -0.98 -23.64 -8.79
N ASP A 312 -1.61 -23.10 -7.76
CA ASP A 312 -1.25 -23.39 -6.37
C ASP A 312 -2.52 -23.53 -5.51
N GLU A 313 -3.26 -24.63 -5.72
CA GLU A 313 -4.49 -24.87 -4.95
C GLU A 313 -4.21 -25.04 -3.46
N LYS A 314 -3.03 -25.56 -3.11
CA LYS A 314 -2.61 -25.71 -1.71
C LYS A 314 -2.51 -24.35 -1.02
N ARG A 315 -1.71 -23.41 -1.54
CA ARG A 315 -1.63 -22.08 -0.93
C ARG A 315 -2.96 -21.34 -0.98
N THR A 316 -3.76 -21.58 -2.01
CA THR A 316 -5.10 -20.99 -2.13
C THR A 316 -5.98 -21.44 -0.97
N SER A 317 -6.08 -22.75 -0.73
CA SER A 317 -6.89 -23.33 0.36
C SER A 317 -6.34 -23.02 1.77
N ASP A 318 -5.04 -22.78 1.91
CA ASP A 318 -4.43 -22.37 3.19
C ASP A 318 -4.91 -20.98 3.66
N VAL A 319 -5.31 -20.10 2.74
CA VAL A 319 -5.68 -18.70 3.03
C VAL A 319 -7.13 -18.36 2.69
N LEU A 320 -7.74 -19.00 1.69
CA LEU A 320 -9.17 -18.87 1.36
C LEU A 320 -9.95 -20.03 1.98
N VAL A 321 -10.44 -19.80 3.19
CA VAL A 321 -11.15 -20.82 3.97
C VAL A 321 -12.65 -20.71 3.72
N LYS A 322 -13.26 -21.80 3.29
CA LYS A 322 -14.72 -21.89 3.11
C LYS A 322 -15.41 -22.00 4.47
N ASP A 323 -16.42 -21.17 4.70
CA ASP A 323 -17.30 -21.22 5.86
C ASP A 323 -18.61 -21.92 5.47
N GLU A 324 -18.72 -23.18 5.86
CA GLU A 324 -19.86 -24.03 5.52
C GLU A 324 -21.17 -23.58 6.16
N SER A 325 -21.14 -22.65 7.13
CA SER A 325 -22.34 -22.09 7.73
C SER A 325 -23.03 -21.03 6.85
N ILE A 326 -22.32 -20.50 5.86
CA ILE A 326 -22.82 -19.48 4.94
C ILE A 326 -23.56 -20.15 3.78
N LYS A 327 -24.74 -19.62 3.43
CA LYS A 327 -25.59 -20.18 2.38
C LYS A 327 -24.90 -20.16 1.02
N GLU A 328 -25.21 -21.17 0.22
CA GLU A 328 -24.74 -21.24 -1.16
C GLU A 328 -25.30 -20.07 -1.98
N GLY A 329 -24.43 -19.38 -2.72
CA GLY A 329 -24.73 -18.13 -3.42
C GLY A 329 -24.29 -16.85 -2.71
N ASP A 330 -23.95 -16.91 -1.41
CA ASP A 330 -23.28 -15.81 -0.69
C ASP A 330 -21.73 -15.94 -0.73
N TYR A 331 -21.02 -14.89 -0.27
CA TYR A 331 -19.57 -14.91 -0.08
C TYR A 331 -19.18 -15.88 1.05
N GLN A 332 -18.98 -17.15 0.69
CA GLN A 332 -18.66 -18.26 1.61
C GLN A 332 -17.18 -18.34 1.96
N PHE A 333 -16.29 -17.64 1.26
CA PHE A 333 -14.85 -17.73 1.48
C PHE A 333 -14.35 -16.56 2.31
N TRP A 334 -13.53 -16.87 3.33
CA TRP A 334 -12.79 -15.92 4.12
C TRP A 334 -11.32 -15.94 3.72
N MET A 335 -10.81 -14.79 3.26
CA MET A 335 -9.40 -14.54 3.04
C MET A 335 -8.73 -14.21 4.37
N HIS A 336 -7.89 -15.11 4.85
CA HIS A 336 -7.01 -14.91 6.01
C HIS A 336 -5.80 -14.09 5.59
N THR A 337 -5.71 -12.86 6.10
CA THR A 337 -4.72 -11.88 5.60
C THR A 337 -3.30 -12.13 6.11
N GLY A 338 -3.16 -12.90 7.20
CA GLY A 338 -1.92 -13.06 7.95
C GLY A 338 -1.46 -11.78 8.68
N ASP A 339 -2.30 -10.75 8.73
CA ASP A 339 -2.09 -9.55 9.54
C ASP A 339 -2.80 -9.70 10.89
N GLU A 340 -2.10 -9.32 11.96
CA GLU A 340 -2.72 -9.14 13.27
C GLU A 340 -3.42 -7.79 13.30
N ALA A 341 -4.65 -7.80 13.79
CA ALA A 341 -5.45 -6.61 13.96
C ALA A 341 -6.32 -6.68 15.21
N LEU A 342 -6.83 -5.52 15.60
CA LEU A 342 -7.91 -5.36 16.56
C LEU A 342 -8.92 -4.36 16.03
N MET A 343 -10.17 -4.53 16.42
CA MET A 343 -11.28 -3.67 16.04
C MET A 343 -11.83 -2.97 17.28
N ASP A 344 -12.14 -1.69 17.20
CA ASP A 344 -12.79 -0.95 18.28
C ASP A 344 -14.32 -0.99 18.19
N GLU A 345 -14.99 -0.43 19.20
CA GLU A 345 -16.45 -0.41 19.32
C GLU A 345 -17.15 0.38 18.19
N GLU A 346 -16.43 1.28 17.53
CA GLU A 346 -16.91 2.08 16.40
C GLU A 346 -16.64 1.40 15.05
N GLY A 347 -16.00 0.22 15.05
CA GLY A 347 -15.68 -0.58 13.88
C GLY A 347 -14.38 -0.16 13.16
N TYR A 348 -13.58 0.75 13.74
CA TYR A 348 -12.27 1.06 13.17
C TYR A 348 -11.29 -0.06 13.47
N VAL A 349 -10.55 -0.46 12.45
CA VAL A 349 -9.56 -1.53 12.56
C VAL A 349 -8.16 -0.95 12.64
N ARG A 350 -7.34 -1.50 13.54
CA ARG A 350 -5.92 -1.18 13.67
C ARG A 350 -5.12 -2.42 13.31
N ILE A 351 -4.25 -2.31 12.31
CA ILE A 351 -3.27 -3.35 12.00
C ILE A 351 -2.09 -3.19 12.96
N THR A 352 -1.79 -4.24 13.71
CA THR A 352 -0.77 -4.23 14.77
C THR A 352 0.51 -4.94 14.36
N GLY A 353 0.47 -5.73 13.28
CA GLY A 353 1.65 -6.30 12.67
C GLY A 353 1.32 -7.45 11.72
N ARG A 354 2.36 -8.11 11.22
CA ARG A 354 2.25 -9.37 10.47
C ARG A 354 2.48 -10.53 11.43
N ILE A 355 1.59 -11.52 11.41
CA ILE A 355 1.69 -12.70 12.30
C ILE A 355 3.02 -13.44 12.05
N LYS A 356 3.46 -13.52 10.79
CA LYS A 356 4.73 -14.17 10.40
C LYS A 356 5.99 -13.37 10.75
N ASP A 357 5.85 -12.08 11.06
CA ASP A 357 6.96 -11.22 11.48
C ASP A 357 7.00 -11.02 13.00
N LEU A 358 6.09 -11.64 13.74
CA LEU A 358 6.06 -11.61 15.18
C LEU A 358 7.35 -12.20 15.75
N ILE A 359 8.01 -11.47 16.64
CA ILE A 359 9.22 -11.93 17.32
C ILE A 359 8.79 -12.61 18.61
N ILE A 360 9.11 -13.89 18.78
CA ILE A 360 8.79 -14.66 19.97
C ILE A 360 10.04 -14.73 20.85
N ARG A 361 10.09 -13.88 21.87
CA ARG A 361 11.26 -13.74 22.75
C ARG A 361 10.92 -14.19 24.16
N GLY A 362 11.41 -15.36 24.57
CA GLY A 362 11.22 -15.88 25.92
C GLY A 362 9.76 -16.14 26.28
N GLY A 363 8.92 -16.46 25.29
CA GLY A 363 7.47 -16.68 25.45
C GLY A 363 6.61 -15.42 25.27
N GLU A 364 7.22 -14.25 25.07
CA GLU A 364 6.52 -12.98 24.83
C GLU A 364 6.45 -12.67 23.32
N ASN A 365 5.29 -12.18 22.88
CA ASN A 365 5.03 -11.76 21.51
C ASN A 365 5.42 -10.29 21.32
N ILE A 366 6.45 -10.04 20.52
CA ILE A 366 6.98 -8.71 20.25
C ILE A 366 6.64 -8.31 18.81
N HIS A 367 5.93 -7.19 18.65
CA HIS A 367 5.57 -6.64 17.35
C HIS A 367 6.67 -5.70 16.84
N PRO A 368 7.36 -6.03 15.73
CA PRO A 368 8.42 -5.18 15.20
C PRO A 368 7.97 -3.74 14.89
N GLY A 369 6.74 -3.59 14.38
CA GLY A 369 6.18 -2.29 13.99
C GLY A 369 6.09 -1.27 15.13
N GLU A 370 5.87 -1.72 16.36
CA GLU A 370 5.85 -0.84 17.53
C GLU A 370 7.23 -0.20 17.76
N ILE A 371 8.27 -1.02 17.65
CA ILE A 371 9.67 -0.61 17.82
C ILE A 371 10.12 0.25 16.63
N GLU A 372 9.73 -0.11 15.41
CA GLU A 372 9.98 0.68 14.20
C GLU A 372 9.39 2.08 14.33
N ASN A 373 8.12 2.21 14.70
CA ASN A 373 7.46 3.50 14.92
C ASN A 373 8.15 4.33 16.01
N CYS A 374 8.58 3.68 17.10
CA CYS A 374 9.34 4.36 18.15
C CYS A 374 10.70 4.86 17.63
N LEU A 375 11.43 4.06 16.86
CA LEU A 375 12.72 4.44 16.28
C LEU A 375 12.57 5.57 15.24
N LEU A 376 11.55 5.49 14.37
CA LEU A 376 11.23 6.51 13.36
C LEU A 376 10.90 7.88 13.97
N SER A 377 10.47 7.92 15.23
CA SER A 377 10.25 9.19 15.94
C SER A 377 11.54 9.88 16.42
N HIS A 378 12.69 9.20 16.37
CA HIS A 378 13.97 9.76 16.79
C HIS A 378 14.62 10.56 15.64
N ALA A 379 15.09 11.78 15.94
CA ALA A 379 15.57 12.73 14.92
C ALA A 379 16.76 12.24 14.07
N ALA A 380 17.55 11.29 14.58
CA ALA A 380 18.68 10.70 13.83
C ALA A 380 18.25 9.64 12.80
N VAL A 381 17.02 9.11 12.88
CA VAL A 381 16.55 7.98 12.08
C VAL A 381 15.81 8.47 10.85
N SER A 382 16.24 8.01 9.68
CA SER A 382 15.51 8.17 8.42
C SER A 382 14.52 7.03 8.20
N ASP A 383 14.95 5.80 8.49
CA ASP A 383 14.15 4.60 8.31
C ASP A 383 14.59 3.53 9.31
N ALA A 384 13.68 2.64 9.68
CA ALA A 384 13.95 1.55 10.61
C ALA A 384 13.14 0.29 10.25
N SER A 385 13.82 -0.85 10.26
CA SER A 385 13.19 -2.17 10.09
C SER A 385 13.68 -3.11 11.18
N VAL A 386 12.75 -3.73 11.90
CA VAL A 386 13.01 -4.59 13.05
C VAL A 386 12.68 -6.04 12.71
N VAL A 387 13.56 -6.93 13.15
CA VAL A 387 13.48 -8.39 12.93
C VAL A 387 13.90 -9.15 14.19
N GLY A 388 13.40 -10.38 14.31
CA GLY A 388 13.89 -11.36 15.27
C GLY A 388 15.10 -12.09 14.71
N LEU A 389 16.18 -12.15 15.49
CA LEU A 389 17.34 -12.99 15.21
C LEU A 389 17.40 -14.13 16.23
N LYS A 390 17.93 -15.29 15.84
CA LYS A 390 18.07 -16.44 16.76
C LYS A 390 18.90 -16.07 17.99
N ASP A 391 18.38 -16.39 19.17
CA ASP A 391 19.07 -16.27 20.45
C ASP A 391 18.96 -17.60 21.22
N TYR A 392 20.10 -18.11 21.68
CA TYR A 392 20.18 -19.43 22.33
C TYR A 392 19.37 -19.53 23.63
N LYS A 393 19.10 -18.40 24.31
CA LYS A 393 18.45 -18.37 25.62
C LYS A 393 16.98 -18.03 25.51
N TYR A 394 16.62 -17.12 24.61
CA TYR A 394 15.27 -16.58 24.49
C TYR A 394 14.53 -17.03 23.22
N GLY A 395 15.14 -17.89 22.39
CA GLY A 395 14.61 -18.28 21.09
C GLY A 395 14.93 -17.21 20.04
N GLU A 396 14.40 -16.01 20.24
CA GLU A 396 14.72 -14.83 19.43
C GLU A 396 15.17 -13.64 20.28
N GLU A 397 15.95 -12.75 19.67
CA GLU A 397 16.28 -11.42 20.16
C GLU A 397 15.92 -10.34 19.15
N VAL A 398 15.54 -9.16 19.66
CA VAL A 398 15.17 -8.02 18.84
C VAL A 398 16.42 -7.37 18.24
N ALA A 399 16.44 -7.25 16.91
CA ALA A 399 17.45 -6.50 16.16
C ALA A 399 16.81 -5.43 15.28
N ALA A 400 17.44 -4.26 15.20
CA ALA A 400 16.99 -3.14 14.39
C ALA A 400 18.00 -2.81 13.29
N PHE A 401 17.55 -2.76 12.04
CA PHE A 401 18.28 -2.23 10.89
C PHE A 401 17.87 -0.78 10.66
N VAL A 402 18.81 0.15 10.78
CA VAL A 402 18.54 1.60 10.84
C VAL A 402 19.26 2.32 9.71
N ILE A 403 18.52 3.16 8.98
CA ILE A 403 19.06 4.14 8.05
C ILE A 403 19.06 5.50 8.76
N LEU A 404 20.21 6.18 8.80
CA LEU A 404 20.34 7.48 9.46
C LEU A 404 19.98 8.64 8.52
N GLN A 405 19.45 9.74 9.05
CA GLN A 405 19.08 10.93 8.26
C GLN A 405 20.21 11.48 7.37
N ASN A 406 21.47 11.32 7.79
CA ASN A 406 22.63 11.85 7.08
C ASN A 406 23.37 10.84 6.19
N SER A 407 22.92 9.58 6.08
CA SER A 407 23.60 8.57 5.24
C SER A 407 23.39 8.76 3.74
N LYS A 408 22.35 9.49 3.32
CA LYS A 408 21.99 9.70 1.89
C LYS A 408 22.76 10.82 1.17
N LYS A 409 23.68 11.53 1.83
CA LYS A 409 24.55 12.47 1.11
C LYS A 409 25.67 11.69 0.44
N PRO A 410 25.88 11.80 -0.90
CA PRO A 410 27.06 11.25 -1.53
C PRO A 410 28.28 11.96 -0.96
N ARG A 411 28.98 11.31 -0.03
CA ARG A 411 30.34 11.70 0.32
C ARG A 411 31.23 11.01 -0.70
N VAL A 412 31.85 11.79 -1.58
CA VAL A 412 32.99 11.33 -2.37
C VAL A 412 34.04 10.90 -1.35
N LEU A 413 34.16 9.59 -1.13
CA LEU A 413 35.21 8.98 -0.32
C LEU A 413 36.19 8.35 -1.29
N GLU A 414 36.98 9.21 -1.95
CA GLU A 414 38.25 8.76 -2.49
C GLU A 414 39.16 8.53 -1.28
N ASP A 415 39.55 7.27 -1.08
CA ASP A 415 40.43 6.75 -0.02
C ASP A 415 39.88 6.81 1.43
N SER A 416 39.10 5.78 1.81
CA SER A 416 38.73 5.57 3.23
C SER A 416 39.92 5.05 4.03
N SER A 417 40.42 5.85 4.96
CA SER A 417 41.49 5.45 5.89
C SER A 417 40.95 4.56 7.02
N ALA A 418 41.82 3.79 7.69
CA ALA A 418 41.45 3.00 8.87
C ALA A 418 40.86 3.85 10.02
N ILE A 419 41.18 5.15 10.04
CA ILE A 419 40.65 6.12 11.01
C ILE A 419 39.18 6.43 10.72
N ASP A 420 38.78 6.53 9.43
CA ASP A 420 37.38 6.78 9.05
C ASP A 420 36.46 5.60 9.41
N ILE A 421 36.98 4.38 9.30
CA ILE A 421 36.27 3.16 9.73
C ILE A 421 36.07 3.16 11.25
N LEU A 422 37.11 3.46 12.02
CA LEU A 422 37.03 3.53 13.49
C LEU A 422 36.10 4.67 13.96
N MET A 423 36.13 5.82 13.29
CA MET A 423 35.22 6.95 13.56
C MET A 423 33.77 6.58 13.27
N ARG A 424 33.49 5.86 12.17
CA ARG A 424 32.14 5.33 11.85
C ARG A 424 31.65 4.36 12.91
N ASP A 425 32.49 3.44 13.36
CA ASP A 425 32.16 2.48 14.41
C ASP A 425 31.85 3.15 15.75
N PHE A 426 32.62 4.17 16.11
CA PHE A 426 32.40 4.94 17.34
C PHE A 426 31.10 5.75 17.30
N GLU A 427 30.85 6.47 16.19
CA GLU A 427 29.60 7.20 15.96
C GLU A 427 28.39 6.25 15.95
N ALA A 428 28.47 5.12 15.26
CA ALA A 428 27.42 4.10 15.22
C ALA A 428 27.10 3.56 16.63
N ARG A 429 28.12 3.27 17.46
CA ARG A 429 27.93 2.83 18.85
C ARG A 429 27.28 3.91 19.73
N ARG A 430 27.66 5.18 19.53
CA ARG A 430 27.06 6.31 20.24
C ARG A 430 25.58 6.45 19.87
N VAL A 431 25.26 6.43 18.57
CA VAL A 431 23.88 6.50 18.08
C VAL A 431 23.06 5.29 18.53
N ALA A 432 23.62 4.08 18.50
CA ALA A 432 22.93 2.90 19.01
C ALA A 432 22.56 3.04 20.50
N THR A 433 23.42 3.66 21.30
CA THR A 433 23.13 3.96 22.72
C THR A 433 21.97 4.93 22.85
N THR A 434 21.97 6.04 22.11
CA THR A 434 20.87 7.03 22.16
C THR A 434 19.55 6.44 21.66
N LEU A 435 19.57 5.61 20.61
CA LEU A 435 18.39 4.92 20.11
C LEU A 435 17.85 3.92 21.13
N ARG A 436 18.74 3.20 21.82
CA ARG A 436 18.36 2.27 22.89
C ARG A 436 17.68 2.99 24.04
N GLU A 437 18.23 4.11 24.49
CA GLU A 437 17.64 4.95 25.53
C GLU A 437 16.29 5.53 25.10
N HIS A 438 16.17 5.98 23.85
CA HIS A 438 14.93 6.46 23.28
C HIS A 438 13.83 5.40 23.32
N VAL A 439 14.12 4.18 22.86
CA VAL A 439 13.16 3.06 22.93
C VAL A 439 12.83 2.72 24.39
N ALA A 440 13.82 2.64 25.27
CA ALA A 440 13.59 2.34 26.68
C ALA A 440 12.78 3.40 27.44
N LYS A 441 12.78 4.66 26.96
CA LYS A 441 11.99 5.75 27.52
C LYS A 441 10.51 5.68 27.11
N HIS A 442 10.23 5.15 25.92
CA HIS A 442 8.90 5.16 25.33
C HIS A 442 8.20 3.80 25.36
N LEU A 443 8.96 2.71 25.39
CA LEU A 443 8.48 1.33 25.34
C LEU A 443 9.06 0.49 26.48
N SER A 444 8.41 -0.63 26.76
CA SER A 444 8.84 -1.59 27.78
C SER A 444 10.24 -2.17 27.48
N ARG A 445 11.03 -2.44 28.53
CA ARG A 445 12.43 -2.89 28.41
C ARG A 445 12.64 -4.12 27.51
N HIS A 446 11.68 -5.03 27.43
CA HIS A 446 11.80 -6.23 26.61
C HIS A 446 11.70 -5.97 25.10
N LEU A 447 11.15 -4.81 24.68
CA LEU A 447 11.03 -4.34 23.30
C LEU A 447 12.29 -3.63 22.79
N VAL A 448 13.21 -3.29 23.70
CA VAL A 448 14.44 -2.56 23.37
C VAL A 448 15.36 -3.44 22.51
N PRO A 449 15.73 -3.02 21.28
CA PRO A 449 16.64 -3.79 20.45
C PRO A 449 17.96 -4.09 21.16
N LYS A 450 18.33 -5.37 21.17
CA LYS A 450 19.63 -5.80 21.69
C LYS A 450 20.72 -5.42 20.70
N ARG A 451 20.42 -5.48 19.40
CA ARG A 451 21.35 -5.15 18.31
C ARG A 451 20.82 -4.05 17.40
N PHE A 452 21.76 -3.24 16.93
CA PHE A 452 21.54 -2.22 15.92
C PHE A 452 22.52 -2.46 14.77
N PHE A 453 21.99 -2.53 13.56
CA PHE A 453 22.75 -2.61 12.32
C PHE A 453 22.47 -1.34 11.52
N PHE A 454 23.50 -0.57 11.19
CA PHE A 454 23.35 0.64 10.39
C PHE A 454 23.61 0.31 8.93
N VAL A 455 22.64 0.63 8.08
CA VAL A 455 22.67 0.32 6.64
C VAL A 455 22.34 1.55 5.82
N ASP A 456 22.80 1.58 4.57
CA ASP A 456 22.51 2.67 3.65
C ASP A 456 21.16 2.50 2.94
N ASP A 457 20.75 1.25 2.69
CA ASP A 457 19.45 0.90 2.12
C ASP A 457 19.00 -0.52 2.52
N TYR A 458 17.75 -0.86 2.23
CA TYR A 458 17.16 -2.18 2.48
C TYR A 458 17.01 -3.00 1.19
N PRO A 459 17.09 -4.35 1.28
CA PRO A 459 16.61 -5.20 0.22
C PRO A 459 15.10 -5.03 0.05
N LYS A 460 14.66 -4.58 -1.13
CA LYS A 460 13.27 -4.27 -1.42
C LYS A 460 12.73 -5.10 -2.60
N THR A 461 11.42 -5.32 -2.63
CA THR A 461 10.71 -5.81 -3.83
C THR A 461 10.70 -4.75 -4.93
N ALA A 462 10.29 -5.12 -6.14
CA ALA A 462 10.07 -4.15 -7.23
C ALA A 462 9.07 -3.03 -6.85
N SER A 463 8.14 -3.31 -5.93
CA SER A 463 7.19 -2.33 -5.37
C SER A 463 7.72 -1.51 -4.20
N GLY A 464 9.01 -1.65 -3.84
CA GLY A 464 9.64 -0.89 -2.76
C GLY A 464 9.42 -1.44 -1.34
N LYS A 465 8.75 -2.59 -1.17
CA LYS A 465 8.51 -3.21 0.15
C LYS A 465 9.78 -3.89 0.67
N VAL A 466 10.12 -3.66 1.93
CA VAL A 466 11.29 -4.27 2.59
C VAL A 466 11.14 -5.78 2.72
N GLN A 467 12.17 -6.52 2.32
CA GLN A 467 12.23 -7.98 2.42
C GLN A 467 12.84 -8.41 3.77
N LYS A 468 12.03 -8.43 4.83
CA LYS A 468 12.49 -8.74 6.20
C LYS A 468 13.21 -10.09 6.37
N TYR A 469 12.89 -11.10 5.57
CA TYR A 469 13.59 -12.38 5.61
C TYR A 469 15.07 -12.23 5.20
N LYS A 470 15.39 -11.38 4.21
CA LYS A 470 16.78 -11.07 3.84
C LYS A 470 17.50 -10.28 4.93
N LEU A 471 16.80 -9.38 5.62
CA LEU A 471 17.38 -8.69 6.78
C LEU A 471 17.71 -9.66 7.91
N ARG A 472 16.88 -10.69 8.14
CA ARG A 472 17.20 -11.77 9.08
C ARG A 472 18.45 -12.53 8.64
N GLU A 473 18.53 -12.97 7.39
CA GLU A 473 19.72 -13.65 6.85
C GLU A 473 20.99 -12.79 6.98
N MET A 474 20.91 -11.51 6.63
CA MET A 474 22.02 -10.56 6.80
C MET A 474 22.42 -10.41 8.27
N GLY A 475 21.45 -10.29 9.17
CA GLY A 475 21.67 -10.18 10.60
C GLY A 475 22.32 -11.43 11.18
N GLU A 476 21.87 -12.62 10.78
CA GLU A 476 22.48 -13.89 11.19
C GLU A 476 23.92 -14.01 10.67
N ALA A 477 24.17 -13.70 9.39
CA ALA A 477 25.50 -13.75 8.80
C ALA A 477 26.50 -12.78 9.46
N LEU A 478 26.05 -11.61 9.91
CA LEU A 478 26.88 -10.64 10.64
C LEU A 478 27.23 -11.09 12.06
N LEU A 479 26.54 -12.11 12.60
CA LEU A 479 26.73 -12.62 13.95
C LEU A 479 27.56 -13.91 14.02
N GLY A 480 27.82 -14.56 12.88
CA GLY A 480 28.59 -15.81 12.77
C GLY A 480 27.70 -17.02 12.72
#